data_AF-A0A099W612-F1
#
_entry.id   AF-A0A099W612-F1
#
_cell.length_a   1.000
_cell.length_b   1.000
_cell.length_c   1.000
_cell.angle_alpha   90.00
_cell.angle_beta   90.00
_cell.angle_gamma   90.00
#
_symmetry.space_group_name_H-M   'P 1'
#
loop_
_entity.id
_entity.type
_entity.pdbx_description
1 polymer ?
#
loop_
_entity_poly.entity_id
_entity_poly.type
_entity_poly.pdbx_seq_one_letter_code
_entity_poly.pdbx_strand_id
1 'polypeptide(L)'
;MQLLKALNGIEEALIESHSIDILLNRIELNLVYPDNGVKVNVIFRKASAFYFVNGYEDSRYATSNYEYGEKRELLSIVYGDSEHQSLLIKARDRFYDGFDAKFNFTLEFMEGLLLIEADEIEIAGSKFENLS
;
A
#
# COMPACT_ATOMS: atom_id res chain seq x y z
N MET A 1 -12.48 -10.28 9.52
CA MET A 1 -13.72 -9.47 9.40
C MET A 1 -13.55 -8.03 9.92
N GLN A 2 -12.85 -7.80 11.04
CA GLN A 2 -12.63 -6.44 11.56
C GLN A 2 -11.64 -5.62 10.71
N LEU A 3 -10.55 -6.22 10.21
CA LEU A 3 -9.61 -5.54 9.31
C LEU A 3 -10.29 -5.05 8.02
N LEU A 4 -10.99 -5.95 7.32
CA LEU A 4 -11.75 -5.58 6.10
C LEU A 4 -12.73 -4.43 6.35
N LYS A 5 -13.40 -4.42 7.51
CA LYS A 5 -14.30 -3.31 7.87
C LYS A 5 -13.54 -1.99 8.08
N ALA A 6 -12.35 -2.03 8.67
CA ALA A 6 -11.52 -0.85 8.86
C ALA A 6 -10.97 -0.32 7.52
N LEU A 7 -10.54 -1.22 6.63
CA LEU A 7 -10.07 -0.88 5.29
C LEU A 7 -11.19 -0.29 4.42
N ASN A 8 -12.39 -0.88 4.46
CA ASN A 8 -13.57 -0.34 3.76
C ASN A 8 -14.00 1.04 4.30
N GLY A 9 -13.50 1.48 5.46
CA GLY A 9 -13.73 2.84 5.95
C GLY A 9 -12.77 3.88 5.35
N ILE A 10 -11.76 3.45 4.62
CA ILE A 10 -10.81 4.31 3.91
C ILE A 10 -11.27 4.38 2.46
N GLU A 11 -12.01 5.44 2.14
CA GLU A 11 -12.48 5.75 0.79
C GLU A 11 -11.93 7.12 0.40
N GLU A 12 -11.35 7.23 -0.81
CA GLU A 12 -11.00 8.49 -1.48
C GLU A 12 -10.28 9.51 -0.58
N ALA A 13 -9.09 9.13 -0.09
CA ALA A 13 -8.29 9.95 0.83
C ALA A 13 -7.02 10.49 0.15
N LEU A 14 -6.61 11.70 0.50
CA LEU A 14 -5.37 12.30 -0.01
C LEU A 14 -4.19 11.93 0.90
N ILE A 15 -3.04 11.58 0.32
CA ILE A 15 -1.81 11.40 1.11
C ILE A 15 -1.27 12.79 1.49
N GLU A 16 -1.34 13.12 2.77
CA GLU A 16 -0.76 14.36 3.33
C GLU A 16 0.76 14.20 3.56
N SER A 17 1.18 13.04 4.08
CA SER A 17 2.58 12.70 4.24
C SER A 17 2.78 11.19 4.28
N HIS A 18 4.00 10.74 4.01
CA HIS A 18 4.39 9.34 4.09
C HIS A 18 5.82 9.20 4.62
N SER A 19 6.14 8.04 5.17
CA SER A 19 7.51 7.69 5.52
C SER A 19 7.78 6.20 5.34
N ILE A 20 9.04 5.88 5.03
CA ILE A 20 9.56 4.53 5.02
C ILE A 20 10.72 4.49 6.01
N ASP A 21 10.54 3.73 7.08
CA ASP A 21 11.58 3.48 8.08
C ASP A 21 12.17 2.09 7.85
N ILE A 22 13.38 2.09 7.29
CA ILE A 22 14.13 0.88 6.94
C ILE A 22 14.63 0.16 8.20
N LEU A 23 14.86 0.85 9.30
CA LEU A 23 15.34 0.23 10.55
C LEU A 23 14.22 -0.56 11.23
N LEU A 24 12.98 -0.10 11.08
CA LEU A 24 11.80 -0.69 11.73
C LEU A 24 10.93 -1.52 10.77
N ASN A 25 11.33 -1.66 9.50
CA ASN A 25 10.52 -2.32 8.46
C ASN A 25 9.09 -1.77 8.45
N ARG A 26 8.97 -0.45 8.37
CA ARG A 26 7.70 0.26 8.57
C ARG A 26 7.42 1.22 7.41
N ILE A 27 6.19 1.17 6.91
CA ILE A 27 5.67 2.12 5.94
C ILE A 27 4.48 2.83 6.59
N GLU A 28 4.49 4.15 6.58
CA GLU A 28 3.43 4.96 7.18
C GLU A 28 2.85 5.93 6.16
N LEU A 29 1.52 6.02 6.16
CA LEU A 29 0.73 6.95 5.38
C LEU A 29 -0.15 7.77 6.32
N ASN A 30 -0.02 9.09 6.25
CA ASN A 30 -0.95 10.03 6.85
C ASN A 30 -1.89 10.50 5.76
N LEU A 31 -3.16 10.12 5.89
CA LEU A 31 -4.20 10.44 4.93
C LEU A 31 -5.11 11.53 5.49
N VAL A 32 -5.70 12.31 4.59
CA VAL A 32 -6.71 13.30 4.91
C VAL A 32 -7.90 13.14 3.97
N TYR A 33 -9.11 13.03 4.52
CA TYR A 33 -10.32 12.99 3.72
C TYR A 33 -10.63 14.39 3.18
N PRO A 34 -10.80 14.56 1.86
CA PRO A 34 -10.97 15.88 1.23
C PRO A 34 -12.23 16.61 1.70
N ASP A 35 -13.31 15.86 1.99
CA ASP A 35 -14.62 16.44 2.32
C ASP A 35 -14.69 17.11 3.69
N ASN A 36 -13.95 16.59 4.67
CA ASN A 36 -14.09 16.99 6.08
C ASN A 36 -12.75 17.27 6.78
N GLY A 37 -11.62 17.06 6.10
CA GLY A 37 -10.28 17.28 6.67
C GLY A 37 -9.90 16.32 7.80
N VAL A 38 -10.70 15.29 8.06
CA VAL A 38 -10.39 14.26 9.06
C VAL A 38 -9.14 13.52 8.62
N LYS A 39 -8.23 13.30 9.56
CA LYS A 39 -6.97 12.62 9.33
C LYS A 39 -7.06 11.17 9.78
N VAL A 40 -6.51 10.27 8.99
CA VAL A 40 -6.36 8.86 9.33
C VAL A 40 -4.92 8.44 9.06
N ASN A 41 -4.35 7.73 10.03
CA ASN A 41 -3.01 7.20 9.95
C ASN A 41 -3.07 5.70 9.67
N VAL A 42 -2.30 5.25 8.69
CA VAL A 42 -2.16 3.85 8.29
C VAL A 42 -0.69 3.47 8.37
N ILE A 43 -0.37 2.46 9.16
CA ILE A 43 1.00 1.99 9.36
C ILE A 43 1.08 0.51 9.04
N PHE A 44 1.88 0.16 8.04
CA PHE A 44 2.31 -1.21 7.80
C PHE A 44 3.58 -1.47 8.62
N ARG A 45 3.58 -2.52 9.42
CA ARG A 45 4.72 -2.93 10.27
C ARG A 45 5.19 -4.32 9.84
N LYS A 46 6.46 -4.61 10.13
CA LYS A 46 7.14 -5.82 9.63
C LYS A 46 6.95 -5.97 8.11
N ALA A 47 7.03 -4.85 7.39
CA ALA A 47 6.94 -4.84 5.94
C ALA A 47 8.22 -5.48 5.37
N SER A 48 8.09 -6.57 4.63
CA SER A 48 9.21 -7.28 4.01
C SER A 48 9.45 -6.86 2.56
N ALA A 49 8.40 -6.42 1.87
CA ALA A 49 8.49 -5.96 0.49
C ALA A 49 7.46 -4.86 0.20
N PHE A 50 7.83 -3.94 -0.67
CA PHE A 50 6.88 -3.04 -1.31
C PHE A 50 7.30 -2.81 -2.77
N TYR A 51 6.33 -2.70 -3.67
CA TYR A 51 6.59 -2.55 -5.10
C TYR A 51 5.58 -1.60 -5.74
N PHE A 52 6.09 -0.53 -6.34
CA PHE A 52 5.28 0.37 -7.16
C PHE A 52 5.09 -0.22 -8.55
N VAL A 53 3.84 -0.46 -8.93
CA VAL A 53 3.49 -0.85 -10.29
C VAL A 53 3.41 0.43 -11.13
N ASN A 54 4.51 0.73 -11.83
CA ASN A 54 4.59 1.85 -12.77
C ASN A 54 4.05 1.44 -14.15
N GLY A 55 3.58 2.41 -14.95
CA GLY A 55 3.07 2.15 -16.30
C GLY A 55 1.60 1.72 -16.36
N TYR A 56 0.83 1.99 -15.30
CA TYR A 56 -0.63 1.86 -15.27
C TYR A 56 -1.32 3.07 -15.94
N GLU A 57 -0.69 3.64 -16.96
CA GLU A 57 -1.12 4.89 -17.64
C GLU A 57 -2.35 4.69 -18.53
N ASP A 58 -2.67 3.44 -18.88
CA ASP A 58 -3.91 3.04 -19.58
C ASP A 58 -4.99 2.52 -18.63
N SER A 59 -4.87 2.77 -17.32
CA SER A 59 -5.83 2.27 -16.34
C SER A 59 -7.17 2.99 -16.39
N ARG A 60 -8.21 2.37 -15.81
CA ARG A 60 -9.55 2.95 -15.71
C ARG A 60 -9.60 4.30 -14.96
N TYR A 61 -8.52 4.65 -14.24
CA TYR A 61 -8.43 5.82 -13.39
C TYR A 61 -7.43 6.87 -13.91
N ALA A 62 -6.77 6.60 -15.04
CA ALA A 62 -5.85 7.56 -15.65
C ALA A 62 -6.61 8.79 -16.15
N THR A 63 -6.29 9.97 -15.60
CA THR A 63 -6.81 11.25 -16.09
C THR A 63 -5.72 11.97 -16.88
N SER A 64 -6.07 12.55 -18.02
CA SER A 64 -5.12 13.24 -18.91
C SER A 64 -4.55 14.54 -18.34
N ASN A 65 -5.04 14.99 -17.17
CA ASN A 65 -4.74 16.30 -16.56
C ASN A 65 -4.02 16.19 -15.22
N TYR A 66 -3.54 15.01 -14.83
CA TYR A 66 -2.84 14.86 -13.55
C TYR A 66 -1.40 15.37 -13.66
N GLU A 67 -1.10 16.47 -12.97
CA GLU A 67 0.28 16.91 -12.75
C GLU A 67 0.96 15.97 -11.75
N TYR A 68 1.85 15.12 -12.27
CA TYR A 68 2.67 14.23 -11.46
C TYR A 68 3.41 15.03 -10.38
N GLY A 69 3.01 14.88 -9.12
CA GLY A 69 3.76 15.39 -7.97
C GLY A 69 3.04 16.33 -7.00
N GLU A 70 1.78 16.73 -7.25
CA GLU A 70 1.12 17.68 -6.33
C GLU A 70 0.38 16.99 -5.17
N LYS A 71 -0.50 16.02 -5.41
CA LYS A 71 -1.20 15.23 -4.37
C LYS A 71 -1.67 13.88 -4.90
N ARG A 72 -1.18 12.77 -4.31
CA ARG A 72 -1.66 11.42 -4.64
C ARG A 72 -2.94 11.10 -3.88
N GLU A 73 -3.95 10.68 -4.62
CA GLU A 73 -5.24 10.23 -4.11
C GLU A 73 -5.24 8.70 -3.97
N LEU A 74 -5.44 8.23 -2.74
CA LEU A 74 -5.64 6.83 -2.40
C LEU A 74 -7.14 6.52 -2.50
N LEU A 75 -7.47 5.60 -3.39
CA LEU A 75 -8.84 5.18 -3.66
C LEU A 75 -9.28 4.09 -2.71
N SER A 76 -8.42 3.10 -2.50
CA SER A 76 -8.72 1.97 -1.65
C SER A 76 -7.44 1.29 -1.12
N ILE A 77 -7.61 0.50 -0.06
CA ILE A 77 -6.62 -0.47 0.40
C ILE A 77 -7.28 -1.85 0.41
N VAL A 78 -6.85 -2.72 -0.49
CA VAL A 78 -7.36 -4.08 -0.59
C VAL A 78 -6.44 -5.01 0.19
N TYR A 79 -7.04 -5.81 1.08
CA TYR A 79 -6.38 -6.94 1.75
C TYR A 79 -6.95 -8.24 1.21
N GLY A 80 -6.10 -9.10 0.66
CA GLY A 80 -6.55 -10.27 -0.08
C GLY A 80 -5.43 -11.25 -0.39
N ASP A 81 -5.83 -12.41 -0.91
CA ASP A 81 -4.97 -13.59 -1.00
C ASP A 81 -3.75 -13.37 -1.90
N SER A 82 -2.58 -13.52 -1.28
CA SER A 82 -1.24 -13.27 -1.84
C SER A 82 -0.82 -14.26 -2.93
N GLU A 83 -1.60 -15.34 -3.15
CA GLU A 83 -1.26 -16.39 -4.11
C GLU A 83 -1.11 -15.91 -5.56
N HIS A 84 -1.79 -14.82 -5.93
CA HIS A 84 -1.79 -14.29 -7.30
C HIS A 84 -0.96 -13.00 -7.47
N GLN A 85 -0.42 -12.45 -6.38
CA GLN A 85 0.39 -11.22 -6.39
C GLN A 85 1.80 -11.54 -5.89
N SER A 86 2.62 -12.13 -6.76
CA SER A 86 4.01 -12.46 -6.44
C SER A 86 5.00 -11.72 -7.35
N LEU A 87 6.13 -11.31 -6.77
CA LEU A 87 7.26 -10.79 -7.51
C LEU A 87 8.44 -11.76 -7.34
N LEU A 88 8.83 -12.38 -8.46
CA LEU A 88 9.97 -13.29 -8.52
C LEU A 88 11.25 -12.48 -8.74
N ILE A 89 12.17 -12.52 -7.78
CA ILE A 89 13.48 -11.85 -7.90
C ILE A 89 14.42 -12.75 -8.71
N LYS A 90 14.64 -12.41 -9.97
CA LYS A 90 15.64 -13.09 -10.82
C LYS A 90 17.02 -12.45 -10.62
N ALA A 91 17.80 -12.96 -9.68
CA ALA A 91 19.21 -12.54 -9.54
C ALA A 91 20.15 -13.46 -10.33
N ARG A 92 21.35 -12.97 -10.63
CA ARG A 92 22.42 -13.79 -11.24
C ARG A 92 23.12 -14.71 -10.25
N ASP A 93 23.05 -14.39 -8.97
CA ASP A 93 23.66 -15.14 -7.89
C ASP A 93 22.60 -16.01 -7.20
N ARG A 94 22.93 -17.29 -7.02
CA ARG A 94 22.07 -18.30 -6.39
C ARG A 94 21.81 -18.03 -4.91
N PHE A 95 22.62 -17.17 -4.27
CA PHE A 95 22.33 -16.72 -2.92
C PHE A 95 20.94 -16.08 -2.81
N TYR A 96 20.48 -15.41 -3.87
CA TYR A 96 19.18 -14.74 -3.86
C TYR A 96 18.02 -15.64 -4.32
N ASP A 97 18.28 -16.93 -4.59
CA ASP A 97 17.22 -17.89 -4.88
C ASP A 97 16.35 -18.08 -3.63
N GLY A 98 15.06 -17.77 -3.74
CA GLY A 98 14.09 -17.91 -2.64
C GLY A 98 13.73 -16.62 -1.90
N PHE A 99 14.30 -15.47 -2.28
CA PHE A 99 13.77 -14.16 -1.88
C PHE A 99 12.63 -13.77 -2.82
N ASP A 100 11.49 -14.44 -2.68
CA ASP A 100 10.26 -14.09 -3.39
C ASP A 100 9.38 -13.24 -2.48
N ALA A 101 8.71 -12.23 -3.06
CA ALA A 101 7.74 -11.41 -2.33
C ALA A 101 6.32 -11.85 -2.65
N LYS A 102 5.48 -11.98 -1.62
CA LYS A 102 4.05 -12.25 -1.73
C LYS A 102 3.27 -11.08 -1.14
N PHE A 103 2.59 -10.30 -1.96
CA PHE A 103 1.91 -9.10 -1.47
C PHE A 103 0.52 -9.47 -0.94
N ASN A 104 0.22 -9.05 0.29
CA ASN A 104 -1.08 -9.22 0.93
C ASN A 104 -1.90 -7.92 0.98
N PHE A 105 -1.29 -6.78 0.65
CA PHE A 105 -1.96 -5.50 0.50
C PHE A 105 -1.73 -4.88 -0.89
N THR A 106 -2.81 -4.34 -1.45
CA THR A 106 -2.79 -3.51 -2.66
C THR A 106 -3.36 -2.14 -2.32
N LEU A 107 -2.58 -1.09 -2.50
CA LEU A 107 -3.03 0.29 -2.39
C LEU A 107 -3.29 0.81 -3.80
N GLU A 108 -4.52 1.24 -4.03
CA GLU A 108 -4.97 1.73 -5.33
C GLU A 108 -4.92 3.25 -5.35
N PHE A 109 -4.17 3.81 -6.29
CA PHE A 109 -4.13 5.24 -6.57
C PHE A 109 -4.73 5.50 -7.96
N MET A 110 -5.07 6.76 -8.23
CA MET A 110 -5.51 7.18 -9.57
C MET A 110 -4.50 6.82 -10.67
N GLU A 111 -3.20 6.94 -10.36
CA GLU A 111 -2.09 6.79 -11.30
C GLU A 111 -1.33 5.45 -11.20
N GLY A 112 -1.76 4.52 -10.35
CA GLY A 112 -1.10 3.22 -10.24
C GLY A 112 -1.38 2.47 -8.95
N LEU A 113 -0.54 1.46 -8.70
CA LEU A 113 -0.69 0.56 -7.56
C LEU A 113 0.60 0.52 -6.73
N LEU A 114 0.44 0.41 -5.42
CA LEU A 114 1.52 0.00 -4.52
C LEU A 114 1.14 -1.34 -3.89
N LEU A 115 1.98 -2.34 -4.14
CA LEU A 115 1.86 -3.65 -3.51
C LEU A 115 2.73 -3.69 -2.26
N ILE A 116 2.21 -4.21 -1.15
CA ILE A 116 2.93 -4.32 0.12
C ILE A 116 2.76 -5.73 0.69
N GLU A 117 3.85 -6.30 1.16
CA GLU A 117 3.87 -7.48 2.02
C GLU A 117 4.16 -7.01 3.44
N ALA A 118 3.23 -7.23 4.37
CA ALA A 118 3.38 -6.87 5.77
C ALA A 118 2.62 -7.83 6.70
N ASP A 119 3.22 -8.18 7.83
CA ASP A 119 2.62 -9.05 8.85
C ASP A 119 1.64 -8.31 9.78
N GLU A 120 1.73 -6.97 9.79
CA GLU A 120 0.96 -6.12 10.70
C GLU A 120 0.51 -4.84 10.01
N ILE A 121 -0.71 -4.39 10.33
CA ILE A 121 -1.22 -3.08 9.95
C ILE A 121 -1.91 -2.39 11.13
N GLU A 122 -1.72 -1.08 11.26
CA GLU A 122 -2.38 -0.22 12.23
C GLU A 122 -3.19 0.84 11.48
N ILE A 123 -4.48 0.96 11.77
CA ILE A 123 -5.40 1.92 11.14
C ILE A 123 -6.07 2.74 12.24
N ALA A 124 -5.85 4.05 12.25
CA ALA A 124 -6.39 4.95 13.28
C ALA A 124 -6.11 4.46 14.72
N GLY A 125 -4.92 3.90 14.95
CA GLY A 125 -4.51 3.33 16.26
C GLY A 125 -5.03 1.91 16.54
N SER A 126 -5.89 1.35 15.69
CA SER A 126 -6.35 -0.03 15.80
C SER A 126 -5.37 -0.97 15.10
N LYS A 127 -4.81 -1.93 15.84
CA LYS A 127 -3.79 -2.86 15.34
C LYS A 127 -4.39 -4.20 14.88
N PHE A 128 -3.81 -4.74 13.81
CA PHE A 128 -4.10 -6.05 13.25
C PHE A 128 -2.77 -6.76 12.98
N GLU A 129 -2.63 -8.00 13.44
CA GLU A 129 -1.36 -8.73 13.51
C GLU A 129 -1.52 -10.17 12.98
N ASN A 130 -0.41 -10.80 12.58
CA ASN A 130 -0.35 -12.16 12.01
C ASN A 130 -1.11 -12.26 10.68
N LEU A 131 -0.75 -11.38 9.73
CA LEU A 131 -1.46 -11.20 8.46
C LEU A 131 -0.81 -11.94 7.28
N SER A 132 0.32 -12.60 7.53
CA SER A 132 1.14 -13.37 6.56
C SER A 132 0.97 -14.88 6.71
#